data_AF-A0A7J9IEX3-F1
#
_entry.id   AF-A0A7J9IEX3-F1
#
_cell.length_a   1.000
_cell.length_b   1.000
_cell.length_c   1.000
_cell.angle_alpha   90.00
_cell.angle_beta   90.00
_cell.angle_gamma   90.00
#
_symmetry.space_group_name_H-M   'P 1'
#
loop_
_entity.id
_entity.type
_entity.pdbx_description
1 polymer ?
#
loop_
_entity_poly.entity_id
_entity_poly.type
_entity_poly.pdbx_seq_one_letter_code
_entity_poly.pdbx_strand_id
1 'polypeptide(L)'
;MIWFHNPHGFYASNSAYSWLLLKQDFRRDYPRCGASAETLVHALKDCPIAWAILTLGGLDGRLHDKDYLYYRLEDVMRILDRKAVEEFIMTLWNSWNNRNNFVFRGKGDEAQIIWDRARTLFHDF
;
A
#
# COMPACT_ATOMS: atom_id res chain seq x y z
N MET A 1 10.12 15.63 -9.45
CA MET A 1 9.60 15.82 -8.09
C MET A 1 8.19 16.38 -8.23
N ILE A 2 7.17 15.59 -7.89
CA ILE A 2 5.76 15.99 -7.95
C ILE A 2 5.35 16.42 -6.53
N TRP A 3 4.58 17.49 -6.41
CA TRP A 3 4.13 18.00 -5.11
C TRP A 3 2.62 17.79 -5.00
N PHE A 4 2.19 17.19 -3.89
CA PHE A 4 0.77 17.02 -3.58
C PHE A 4 0.33 18.08 -2.58
N HIS A 5 -0.85 18.63 -2.84
CA HIS A 5 -1.47 19.67 -2.03
C HIS A 5 -2.69 19.09 -1.31
N ASN A 6 -2.73 19.24 0.00
CA ASN A 6 -3.87 18.92 0.86
C ASN A 6 -4.11 20.12 1.79
N PRO A 7 -5.36 20.42 2.21
CA PRO A 7 -5.68 21.29 3.35
C PRO A 7 -4.72 21.20 4.57
N HIS A 8 -4.12 20.04 4.80
CA HIS A 8 -3.22 19.77 5.93
C HIS A 8 -1.72 20.00 5.64
N GLY A 9 -1.33 20.38 4.41
CA GLY A 9 0.04 20.73 4.07
C GLY A 9 0.50 20.31 2.67
N PHE A 10 1.80 20.53 2.41
CA PHE A 10 2.47 20.18 1.16
C PHE A 10 3.28 18.89 1.36
N TYR A 11 3.07 17.92 0.47
CA TYR A 11 3.78 16.64 0.52
C TYR A 11 4.64 16.49 -0.73
N ALA A 12 5.96 16.36 -0.55
CA ALA A 12 6.86 16.05 -1.66
C ALA A 12 6.71 14.57 -2.03
N SER A 13 6.56 14.28 -3.31
CA SER A 13 6.76 12.93 -3.84
C SER A 13 8.26 12.59 -3.73
N ASN A 14 8.74 12.20 -2.54
CA ASN A 14 9.98 11.43 -2.48
C ASN A 14 9.77 10.15 -3.29
N SER A 15 10.84 9.61 -3.88
CA SER A 15 10.82 8.52 -4.87
C SER A 15 9.78 7.42 -4.61
N ALA A 16 9.47 7.09 -3.34
CA ALA A 16 8.35 6.25 -2.88
C ALA A 16 7.02 6.43 -3.66
N TYR A 17 6.59 7.67 -3.92
CA TYR A 17 5.36 7.95 -4.68
C TYR A 17 5.51 7.70 -6.18
N SER A 18 6.72 7.88 -6.71
CA SER A 18 7.01 7.55 -8.11
C SER A 18 6.93 6.05 -8.34
N TRP A 19 7.24 5.20 -7.35
CA TRP A 19 7.07 3.74 -7.44
C TRP A 19 5.61 3.30 -7.47
N LEU A 20 4.71 4.01 -6.77
CA LEU A 20 3.25 3.82 -6.89
C LEU A 20 2.73 4.21 -8.28
N LEU A 21 3.44 5.05 -9.02
CA LEU A 21 3.06 5.50 -10.37
C LEU A 21 3.79 4.73 -11.48
N LEU A 22 4.92 4.09 -11.19
CA LEU A 22 5.68 3.26 -12.13
C LEU A 22 4.96 1.92 -12.34
N LYS A 23 3.94 1.96 -13.21
CA LYS A 23 3.46 0.78 -13.96
C LYS A 23 4.63 0.21 -14.76
N GLN A 24 5.34 -0.79 -14.28
CA GLN A 24 6.07 -1.69 -15.18
C GLN A 24 6.44 -2.99 -14.44
N ASP A 25 6.07 -4.11 -15.06
CA ASP A 25 6.33 -5.52 -14.69
C ASP A 25 5.42 -6.19 -13.66
N PHE A 26 4.10 -6.05 -13.84
CA PHE A 26 3.17 -7.01 -13.24
C PHE A 26 3.22 -8.35 -13.99
N ARG A 27 3.45 -9.45 -13.25
CA ARG A 27 3.48 -10.79 -13.84
C ARG A 27 2.07 -11.24 -14.25
N ARG A 28 2.01 -12.03 -15.33
CA ARG A 28 0.88 -12.94 -15.59
C ARG A 28 1.08 -14.14 -14.67
N ASP A 29 0.03 -14.53 -13.96
CA ASP A 29 0.01 -15.53 -12.89
C ASP A 29 0.70 -15.09 -11.58
N TYR A 30 -0.09 -14.57 -10.64
CA TYR A 30 0.39 -14.11 -9.34
C TYR A 30 0.37 -15.23 -8.29
N PRO A 31 1.54 -15.74 -7.85
CA PRO A 31 1.62 -16.97 -7.06
C PRO A 31 1.13 -16.85 -5.61
N ARG A 32 0.88 -15.63 -5.11
CA ARG A 32 0.53 -15.41 -3.69
C ARG A 32 -0.95 -15.72 -3.38
N CYS A 33 -1.83 -15.48 -4.36
CA CYS A 33 -3.27 -15.74 -4.20
C CYS A 33 -3.93 -16.35 -5.44
N GLY A 34 -3.16 -16.73 -6.46
CA GLY A 34 -3.68 -17.42 -7.65
C GLY A 34 -4.42 -16.52 -8.64
N ALA A 35 -4.26 -15.19 -8.55
CA ALA A 35 -4.85 -14.27 -9.51
C ALA A 35 -4.18 -14.40 -10.88
N SER A 36 -4.96 -14.32 -11.96
CA SER A 36 -4.50 -14.48 -13.35
C SER A 36 -3.58 -13.34 -13.82
N ALA A 37 -3.74 -12.15 -13.26
CA ALA A 37 -2.85 -11.02 -13.50
C ALA A 37 -2.73 -10.19 -12.22
N GLU A 38 -1.51 -9.77 -11.90
CA GLU A 38 -1.30 -8.79 -10.85
C GLU A 38 -1.49 -7.38 -11.41
N THR A 39 -2.03 -6.47 -10.61
CA THR A 39 -2.01 -5.02 -10.84
C THR A 39 -1.53 -4.36 -9.56
N LEU A 40 -1.16 -3.08 -9.60
CA LEU A 40 -0.78 -2.36 -8.38
C LEU A 40 -1.93 -2.38 -7.35
N VAL A 41 -3.15 -2.16 -7.82
CA VAL A 41 -4.37 -2.18 -7.00
C VAL A 41 -4.57 -3.57 -6.40
N HIS A 42 -4.34 -4.63 -7.17
CA HIS A 42 -4.39 -5.97 -6.63
C HIS A 42 -3.30 -6.20 -5.57
N ALA A 43 -2.03 -5.92 -5.89
CA ALA A 43 -0.89 -6.17 -5.02
C ALA A 43 -1.00 -5.44 -3.66
N LEU A 44 -1.57 -4.23 -3.67
CA LEU A 44 -1.64 -3.36 -2.49
C LEU A 44 -2.98 -3.37 -1.77
N LYS A 45 -4.05 -3.86 -2.40
CA LYS A 45 -5.40 -3.76 -1.83
C LYS A 45 -6.32 -4.94 -2.12
N ASP A 46 -6.48 -5.40 -3.36
CA ASP A 46 -7.42 -6.51 -3.63
C ASP A 46 -6.85 -7.91 -3.30
N CYS A 47 -5.54 -8.05 -3.14
CA CYS A 47 -4.92 -9.29 -2.71
C CYS A 47 -5.36 -9.61 -1.26
N PRO A 48 -5.81 -10.83 -0.92
CA PRO A 48 -6.38 -11.15 0.40
C PRO A 48 -5.51 -10.75 1.59
N ILE A 49 -4.19 -10.91 1.44
CA ILE A 49 -3.22 -10.54 2.46
C ILE A 49 -2.95 -9.03 2.52
N ALA A 50 -2.99 -8.34 1.39
CA ALA A 50 -2.89 -6.88 1.36
C ALA A 50 -4.13 -6.25 2.01
N TRP A 51 -5.30 -6.81 1.70
CA TRP A 51 -6.56 -6.47 2.33
C TRP A 51 -6.53 -6.71 3.86
N ALA A 52 -6.03 -7.86 4.30
CA ALA A 52 -5.88 -8.16 5.73
C ALA A 52 -4.97 -7.15 6.44
N ILE A 53 -3.84 -6.76 5.84
CA ILE A 53 -2.93 -5.73 6.39
C ILE A 53 -3.66 -4.38 6.53
N LEU A 54 -4.40 -3.95 5.50
CA LEU A 54 -5.15 -2.69 5.54
C LEU A 54 -6.28 -2.73 6.59
N THR A 55 -6.89 -3.89 6.77
CA THR A 55 -7.92 -4.11 7.79
C THR A 55 -7.34 -4.00 9.20
N LEU A 56 -6.16 -4.59 9.45
CA LEU A 56 -5.45 -4.45 10.72
C LEU A 56 -5.07 -2.99 11.03
N GLY A 57 -4.75 -2.21 9.99
CA GLY A 57 -4.52 -0.77 10.10
C GLY A 57 -5.78 0.09 10.22
N GLY A 58 -6.98 -0.51 10.28
CA GLY A 58 -8.25 0.22 10.40
C GLY A 58 -8.70 0.95 9.14
N LEU A 59 -8.17 0.57 7.97
CA LEU A 59 -8.41 1.25 6.69
C LEU A 59 -9.50 0.57 5.84
N ASP A 60 -9.92 -0.65 6.21
CA ASP A 60 -10.93 -1.45 5.49
C ASP A 60 -12.25 -0.68 5.28
N GLY A 61 -12.80 -0.10 6.35
CA GLY A 61 -14.04 0.70 6.29
C GLY A 61 -13.95 1.98 5.45
N ARG A 62 -12.75 2.53 5.20
CA ARG A 62 -12.56 3.80 4.48
C ARG A 62 -12.29 3.62 2.99
N LEU A 63 -12.00 2.39 2.54
CA LEU A 63 -11.50 2.06 1.19
C LEU A 63 -12.42 1.10 0.41
N HIS A 64 -13.62 0.83 0.92
CA HIS A 64 -14.51 -0.26 0.48
C HIS A 64 -15.12 -0.13 -0.92
N ASP A 65 -15.06 1.03 -1.56
CA ASP A 65 -15.69 1.21 -2.87
C ASP A 65 -14.69 0.88 -4.01
N LYS A 66 -15.08 -0.11 -4.81
CA LYS A 66 -14.22 -0.98 -5.63
C LYS A 66 -13.53 -0.23 -6.78
N ASP A 67 -14.01 0.95 -7.13
CA ASP A 67 -13.50 1.75 -8.25
C ASP A 67 -12.44 2.80 -7.85
N TYR A 68 -12.11 2.92 -6.56
CA TYR A 68 -11.32 4.05 -6.07
C TYR A 68 -9.81 3.83 -5.90
N LEU A 69 -9.37 2.56 -5.85
CA LEU A 69 -8.00 2.10 -6.11
C LEU A 69 -7.01 3.06 -6.77
N TYR A 70 -7.21 3.19 -8.08
CA TYR A 70 -6.25 3.74 -9.03
C TYR A 70 -6.36 5.26 -9.17
N TYR A 71 -7.53 5.83 -8.85
CA TYR A 71 -7.81 7.27 -9.00
C TYR A 71 -7.73 8.06 -7.68
N ARG A 72 -7.62 7.42 -6.49
CA ARG A 72 -7.85 8.11 -5.18
C ARG A 72 -6.79 7.98 -4.10
N LEU A 73 -5.54 7.60 -4.38
CA LEU A 73 -4.46 7.82 -3.39
C LEU A 73 -4.46 9.27 -2.88
N GLU A 74 -4.69 10.23 -3.78
CA GLU A 74 -4.87 11.64 -3.45
C GLU A 74 -6.09 11.91 -2.56
N ASP A 75 -7.24 11.27 -2.80
CA ASP A 75 -8.43 11.50 -1.99
C ASP A 75 -8.35 10.82 -0.63
N VAL A 76 -7.69 9.67 -0.53
CA VAL A 76 -7.34 9.07 0.78
C VAL A 76 -6.43 10.05 1.52
N MET A 77 -5.44 10.62 0.85
CA MET A 77 -4.56 11.64 1.45
C MET A 77 -5.32 12.91 1.85
N ARG A 78 -6.38 13.32 1.13
CA ARG A 78 -7.21 14.49 1.49
C ARG A 78 -8.04 14.27 2.76
N ILE A 79 -8.47 13.04 3.01
CA ILE A 79 -9.36 12.70 4.14
C ILE A 79 -8.54 12.37 5.40
N LEU A 80 -7.35 11.82 5.22
CA LEU A 80 -6.46 11.47 6.32
C LEU A 80 -5.70 12.70 6.83
N ASP A 81 -5.55 12.78 8.15
CA ASP A 81 -4.57 13.69 8.73
C ASP A 81 -3.14 13.23 8.40
N ARG A 82 -2.16 14.11 8.63
CA ARG A 82 -0.77 13.84 8.30
C ARG A 82 -0.25 12.53 8.89
N LYS A 83 -0.59 12.25 10.15
CA LYS A 83 -0.12 11.07 10.86
C LYS A 83 -0.69 9.80 10.23
N ALA A 84 -1.99 9.83 9.92
CA ALA A 84 -2.67 8.73 9.25
C ALA A 84 -2.17 8.50 7.81
N VAL A 85 -1.76 9.56 7.09
CA VAL A 85 -1.11 9.43 5.78
C VAL A 85 0.24 8.72 5.89
N GLU A 86 1.07 9.10 6.87
CA GLU A 86 2.37 8.49 7.12
C GLU A 86 2.23 6.99 7.48
N GLU A 87 1.34 6.65 8.42
CA GLU A 87 1.03 5.26 8.78
C GLU A 87 0.51 4.46 7.56
N PHE A 88 -0.36 5.06 6.74
CA PHE A 88 -0.88 4.45 5.53
C PHE A 88 0.22 4.12 4.51
N ILE A 89 1.11 5.07 4.22
CA ILE A 89 2.22 4.87 3.28
C ILE A 89 3.17 3.77 3.77
N MET A 90 3.51 3.78 5.07
CA MET A 90 4.36 2.76 5.66
C MET A 90 3.74 1.36 5.56
N THR A 91 2.43 1.28 5.69
CA THR A 91 1.66 0.03 5.54
C THR A 91 1.70 -0.48 4.10
N LEU A 92 1.43 0.39 3.11
CA LEU A 92 1.52 0.04 1.70
C LEU A 92 2.92 -0.42 1.31
N TRP A 93 3.94 0.28 1.80
CA TRP A 93 5.35 -0.06 1.57
C TRP A 93 5.71 -1.44 2.12
N ASN A 94 5.30 -1.75 3.35
CA ASN A 94 5.55 -3.05 3.97
C ASN A 94 4.79 -4.17 3.25
N SER A 95 3.55 -3.93 2.82
CA SER A 95 2.78 -4.86 1.99
C SER A 95 3.48 -5.16 0.67
N TRP A 96 3.99 -4.12 -0.02
CA TRP A 96 4.77 -4.25 -1.25
C TRP A 96 6.07 -5.02 -1.04
N ASN A 97 6.82 -4.72 0.02
CA ASN A 97 8.05 -5.43 0.35
C ASN A 97 7.80 -6.91 0.63
N ASN A 98 6.72 -7.23 1.36
CA ASN A 98 6.36 -8.62 1.58
C ASN A 98 5.99 -9.34 0.27
N ARG A 99 5.27 -8.65 -0.63
CA ARG A 99 5.03 -9.15 -1.98
C ARG A 99 6.33 -9.44 -2.71
N ASN A 100 7.31 -8.53 -2.68
CA ASN A 100 8.60 -8.73 -3.35
C ASN A 100 9.40 -9.89 -2.72
N ASN A 101 9.42 -10.00 -1.40
CA ASN A 101 10.03 -11.13 -0.72
C ASN A 101 9.41 -12.47 -1.14
N PHE A 102 8.08 -12.52 -1.26
CA PHE A 102 7.40 -13.72 -1.75
C PHE A 102 7.79 -14.02 -3.20
N VAL A 103 7.74 -13.02 -4.09
CA VAL A 103 7.98 -13.17 -5.52
C VAL A 103 9.44 -13.53 -5.86
N PHE A 104 10.41 -12.99 -5.12
CA PHE A 104 11.84 -13.21 -5.40
C PHE A 104 12.49 -14.26 -4.51
N ARG A 105 11.92 -14.57 -3.34
CA ARG A 105 12.52 -15.47 -2.35
C ARG A 105 11.59 -16.61 -1.91
N GLY A 106 10.34 -16.65 -2.38
CA GLY A 106 9.34 -17.64 -1.97
C GLY A 106 8.90 -17.51 -0.51
N LYS A 107 9.25 -16.41 0.17
CA LYS A 107 8.96 -16.19 1.60
C LYS A 107 8.03 -15.01 1.77
N GLY A 108 6.81 -15.27 2.22
CA GLY A 108 5.84 -14.26 2.61
C GLY A 108 5.51 -14.39 4.09
N ASP A 109 5.49 -13.26 4.79
CA ASP A 109 5.04 -13.19 6.18
C ASP A 109 3.51 -13.05 6.25
N GLU A 110 2.96 -13.28 7.44
CA GLU A 110 1.54 -13.06 7.76
C GLU A 110 1.20 -11.57 7.87
N ALA A 111 -0.07 -11.24 7.63
CA ALA A 111 -0.56 -9.86 7.67
C ALA A 111 -0.24 -9.14 8.99
N GLN A 112 -0.38 -9.83 10.12
CA GLN A 112 -0.08 -9.27 11.45
C GLN A 112 1.39 -8.85 11.57
N ILE A 113 2.32 -9.71 11.15
CA ILE A 113 3.76 -9.43 11.21
C ILE A 113 4.11 -8.22 10.34
N ILE A 114 3.49 -8.11 9.17
CA ILE A 114 3.74 -7.01 8.22
C ILE A 114 3.21 -5.70 8.79
N TRP A 115 2.02 -5.72 9.38
CA TRP A 115 1.42 -4.57 10.04
C TRP A 115 2.24 -4.13 11.27
N ASP A 116 2.64 -5.05 12.13
CA ASP A 116 3.43 -4.75 13.32
C ASP A 116 4.79 -4.12 12.94
N ARG A 117 5.44 -4.60 11.87
CA ARG A 117 6.65 -3.96 11.33
C ARG A 117 6.38 -2.55 10.82
N ALA A 118 5.27 -2.34 10.11
CA ALA A 118 4.90 -1.01 9.62
C ALA A 118 4.70 -0.03 10.79
N ARG A 119 4.04 -0.49 11.86
CA ARG A 119 3.80 0.29 13.07
C ARG A 119 5.08 0.57 13.86
N THR A 120 5.97 -0.41 14.03
CA THR A 120 7.27 -0.19 14.68
C THR A 120 8.08 0.85 13.93
N LEU A 121 8.20 0.70 12.61
CA LEU A 121 8.91 1.69 11.78
C LEU A 121 8.28 3.07 11.90
N PHE A 122 6.95 3.17 11.93
CA PHE A 122 6.27 4.45 12.13
C PHE A 122 6.57 5.09 13.49
N HIS A 123 6.76 4.30 14.55
CA HIS A 123 7.13 4.82 15.87
C HIS A 123 8.61 5.22 16.00
N ASP A 124 9.48 4.66 15.15
CA ASP A 124 10.92 4.91 15.17
C ASP A 124 11.33 6.18 14.39
N PHE A 125 10.44 6.76 13.58
CA PHE A 125 10.64 7.98 12.78
C PHE A 125 9.79 9.16 13.29
#